data_AF-J0QRM6-F1
#
_entry.id   AF-J0QRM6-F1
#
_cell.length_a   1.000
_cell.length_b   1.000
_cell.length_c   1.000
_cell.angle_alpha   90.00
_cell.angle_beta   90.00
_cell.angle_gamma   90.00
#
_symmetry.space_group_name_H-M   'P 1'
#
loop_
_entity.id
_entity.type
_entity.pdbx_description
1 polymer ?
#
loop_
_entity_poly.entity_id
_entity_poly.type
_entity_poly.pdbx_seq_one_letter_code
_entity_poly.pdbx_strand_id
1 'polypeptide(L)'
;MSNIYDWSLTADENANSDSIINWAEGQPPSSVNDSARAMMQRVREYLADRGGSIDSKFVVDAKDKTTSITLTTASPIAKYKNDIIIRFKARGVNIGTTTVTVNSIEEKLIYKATDVGIIPLEGGELQTNGIYEIVYNDDVSIVDRDGWYLLNPTPIPPPKIETFPCGFIATFAMQQLPSGWLLCDGATYERKDYPQLFKAIGDKWGKDSDTTFKVPDFRGMFLRGFDDGRGLDPNRHFTNVQQDSIKSHTHDCTIEAAGQHTHNFQYAGVGWSANDIGRRNPSYHYQTITGTTQSAGAHIHKVSLASTGESETRPINTTVVYAIKS
;
A
#
# COMPACT_ATOMS: atom_id res chain seq x y z
N MET A 1 -6.62 48.52 -29.31
CA MET A 1 -7.93 48.40 -29.99
C MET A 1 -8.91 47.87 -28.98
N SER A 2 -10.11 48.44 -28.90
CA SER A 2 -11.17 47.90 -28.04
C SER A 2 -11.68 46.56 -28.57
N ASN A 3 -12.30 45.76 -27.70
CA ASN A 3 -12.97 44.51 -28.04
C ASN A 3 -14.21 44.29 -27.16
N ILE A 4 -14.92 43.17 -27.35
CA ILE A 4 -16.18 42.88 -26.64
C ILE A 4 -16.04 42.82 -25.11
N TYR A 5 -14.86 42.50 -24.59
CA TYR A 5 -14.57 42.46 -23.15
C TYR A 5 -14.37 43.87 -22.54
N ASP A 6 -14.35 44.93 -23.37
CA ASP A 6 -14.26 46.32 -22.92
C ASP A 6 -15.63 47.00 -22.80
N TRP A 7 -16.71 46.35 -23.24
CA TRP A 7 -18.05 46.96 -23.26
C TRP A 7 -18.66 47.02 -21.85
N SER A 8 -19.39 48.10 -21.58
CA SER A 8 -20.11 48.30 -20.33
C SER A 8 -21.38 47.45 -20.29
N LEU A 9 -21.80 47.07 -19.07
CA LEU A 9 -23.13 46.51 -18.82
C LEU A 9 -24.22 47.59 -18.87
N THR A 10 -23.84 48.87 -18.81
CA THR A 10 -24.74 50.02 -18.97
C THR A 10 -24.81 50.40 -20.45
N ALA A 11 -26.00 50.30 -21.05
CA ALA A 11 -26.18 50.52 -22.49
C ALA A 11 -25.71 51.91 -22.96
N ASP A 12 -26.05 52.96 -22.22
CA ASP A 12 -25.75 54.35 -22.59
C ASP A 12 -24.24 54.68 -22.58
N GLU A 13 -23.45 53.89 -21.87
CA GLU A 13 -21.98 54.04 -21.82
C GLU A 13 -21.30 53.45 -23.07
N ASN A 14 -22.02 52.65 -23.87
CA ASN A 14 -21.45 51.93 -25.02
C ASN A 14 -21.45 52.71 -26.34
N ALA A 15 -21.91 53.97 -26.35
CA ALA A 15 -21.99 54.78 -27.56
C ALA A 15 -20.66 54.85 -28.34
N ASN A 16 -19.52 54.83 -27.63
CA ASN A 16 -18.16 54.89 -28.20
C ASN A 16 -17.18 53.88 -27.54
N SER A 17 -17.68 52.80 -26.93
CA SER A 17 -16.83 51.83 -26.23
C SER A 17 -15.89 51.06 -27.16
N ASP A 18 -16.23 50.95 -28.45
CA ASP A 18 -15.39 50.34 -29.47
C ASP A 18 -15.03 51.33 -30.57
N SER A 19 -13.75 51.44 -30.89
CA SER A 19 -13.24 52.37 -31.91
C SER A 19 -13.84 52.15 -33.31
N ILE A 20 -14.43 50.98 -33.59
CA ILE A 20 -15.08 50.68 -34.87
C ILE A 20 -16.62 50.62 -34.79
N ILE A 21 -17.22 50.89 -33.63
CA ILE A 21 -18.67 50.88 -33.43
C ILE A 21 -19.09 52.22 -32.79
N ASN A 22 -19.94 52.96 -33.49
CA ASN A 22 -20.52 54.20 -33.00
C ASN A 22 -22.05 54.06 -32.90
N TRP A 23 -22.56 54.10 -31.67
CA TRP A 23 -23.99 54.06 -31.36
C TRP A 23 -24.50 55.38 -30.75
N ALA A 24 -23.78 56.48 -30.93
CA ALA A 24 -24.24 57.79 -30.47
C ALA A 24 -25.60 58.16 -31.08
N GLU A 25 -26.39 58.95 -30.37
CA GLU A 25 -27.67 59.42 -30.90
C GLU A 25 -27.47 60.33 -32.12
N GLY A 26 -28.43 60.28 -33.06
CA GLY A 26 -28.42 61.14 -34.25
C GLY A 26 -27.45 60.72 -35.36
N GLN A 27 -26.91 59.49 -35.34
CA GLN A 27 -26.05 59.00 -36.43
C GLN A 27 -26.80 58.89 -37.77
N PRO A 28 -26.12 59.17 -38.90
CA PRO A 28 -26.70 58.92 -40.21
C PRO A 28 -26.92 57.41 -40.42
N PRO A 29 -27.95 57.00 -41.20
CA PRO A 29 -28.27 55.59 -41.42
C PRO A 29 -27.09 54.75 -41.95
N SER A 30 -26.17 55.33 -42.70
CA SER A 30 -24.96 54.65 -43.18
C SER A 30 -24.02 54.25 -42.03
N SER A 31 -23.79 55.15 -41.07
CA SER A 31 -22.92 54.88 -39.91
C SER A 31 -23.53 53.82 -38.99
N VAL A 32 -24.85 53.84 -38.81
CA VAL A 32 -25.58 52.77 -38.11
C VAL A 32 -25.34 51.40 -38.77
N ASN A 33 -25.39 51.35 -40.11
CA ASN A 33 -25.12 50.11 -40.84
C ASN A 33 -23.67 49.65 -40.71
N ASP A 34 -22.70 50.57 -40.68
CA ASP A 34 -21.28 50.27 -40.42
C ASP A 34 -21.08 49.70 -39.01
N SER A 35 -21.65 50.34 -37.99
CA SER A 35 -21.65 49.89 -36.60
C SER A 35 -22.26 48.49 -36.45
N ALA A 36 -23.37 48.20 -37.14
CA ALA A 36 -23.98 46.87 -37.14
C ALA A 36 -23.06 45.80 -37.75
N ARG A 37 -22.38 46.10 -38.86
CA ARG A 37 -21.38 45.18 -39.45
C ARG A 37 -20.20 44.95 -38.52
N ALA A 38 -19.69 46.01 -37.88
CA ALA A 38 -18.62 45.91 -36.89
C ALA A 38 -19.05 45.10 -35.66
N MET A 39 -20.29 45.25 -35.17
CA MET A 39 -20.83 44.42 -34.10
C MET A 39 -20.88 42.94 -34.48
N MET A 40 -21.30 42.61 -35.71
CA MET A 40 -21.24 41.24 -36.22
C MET A 40 -19.80 40.68 -36.23
N GLN A 41 -18.81 41.50 -36.60
CA GLN A 41 -17.39 41.12 -36.50
C GLN A 41 -16.99 40.80 -35.05
N ARG A 42 -17.33 41.66 -34.08
CA ARG A 42 -16.99 41.43 -32.65
C ARG A 42 -17.64 40.18 -32.08
N VAL A 43 -18.89 39.91 -32.45
CA VAL A 43 -19.56 38.65 -32.08
C VAL A 43 -18.83 37.45 -32.68
N ARG A 44 -18.34 37.55 -33.93
CA ARG A 44 -17.58 36.47 -34.56
C ARG A 44 -16.21 36.24 -33.92
N GLU A 45 -15.53 37.31 -33.50
CA GLU A 45 -14.28 37.25 -32.72
C GLU A 45 -14.51 36.54 -31.39
N TYR A 46 -15.54 36.95 -30.64
CA TYR A 46 -15.95 36.30 -29.38
C TYR A 46 -16.24 34.80 -29.54
N LEU A 47 -16.97 34.43 -30.59
CA LEU A 47 -17.24 33.02 -30.91
C LEU A 47 -15.97 32.25 -31.30
N ALA A 48 -14.99 32.90 -31.93
CA ALA A 48 -13.71 32.27 -32.25
C ALA A 48 -12.92 31.96 -30.97
N ASP A 49 -12.91 32.89 -30.04
CA ASP A 49 -12.16 32.77 -28.79
C ASP A 49 -12.74 31.70 -27.87
N ARG A 50 -14.06 31.51 -27.89
CA ARG A 50 -14.76 30.48 -27.10
C ARG A 50 -15.00 29.17 -27.85
N GLY A 51 -14.68 29.13 -29.14
CA GLY A 51 -15.00 28.01 -30.03
C GLY A 51 -14.09 26.78 -29.87
N GLY A 52 -12.93 26.91 -29.22
CA GLY A 52 -11.95 25.82 -29.11
C GLY A 52 -11.09 25.61 -30.36
N SER A 53 -11.15 26.55 -31.32
CA SER A 53 -10.35 26.53 -32.55
C SER A 53 -8.97 27.17 -32.39
N ILE A 54 -8.70 27.86 -31.28
CA ILE A 54 -7.40 28.46 -31.02
C ILE A 54 -6.38 27.35 -30.80
N ASP A 55 -5.32 27.35 -31.61
CA ASP A 55 -4.20 26.45 -31.45
C ASP A 55 -3.18 27.02 -30.46
N SER A 56 -2.84 26.20 -29.48
CA SER A 56 -1.83 26.53 -28.48
C SER A 56 -0.42 26.15 -28.94
N LYS A 57 0.57 26.93 -28.52
CA LYS A 57 1.99 26.55 -28.61
C LYS A 57 2.50 26.22 -27.21
N PHE A 58 3.03 25.01 -27.04
CA PHE A 58 3.59 24.53 -25.77
C PHE A 58 5.12 24.62 -25.84
N VAL A 59 5.73 25.17 -24.79
CA VAL A 59 7.17 25.06 -24.52
C VAL A 59 7.30 24.35 -23.18
N VAL A 60 7.98 23.21 -23.17
CA VAL A 60 8.09 22.34 -22.01
C VAL A 60 9.53 22.32 -21.53
N ASP A 61 9.77 22.68 -20.27
CA ASP A 61 11.06 22.53 -19.60
C ASP A 61 11.03 21.32 -18.66
N ALA A 62 11.64 20.22 -19.12
CA ALA A 62 11.69 18.97 -18.37
C ALA A 62 12.55 19.04 -17.09
N LYS A 63 13.50 19.97 -17.03
CA LYS A 63 14.42 20.10 -15.89
C LYS A 63 13.73 20.82 -14.74
N ASP A 64 13.10 21.94 -15.04
CA ASP A 64 12.44 22.78 -14.05
C ASP A 64 10.97 22.37 -13.81
N LYS A 65 10.47 21.40 -14.59
CA LYS A 65 9.09 20.91 -14.59
C LYS A 65 8.11 22.06 -14.77
N THR A 66 8.25 22.78 -15.87
CA THR A 66 7.35 23.88 -16.21
C THR A 66 6.84 23.76 -17.64
N THR A 67 5.70 24.37 -17.89
CA THR A 67 5.10 24.48 -19.23
C THR A 67 4.67 25.91 -19.48
N SER A 68 5.16 26.52 -20.57
CA SER A 68 4.68 27.82 -21.03
C SER A 68 3.80 27.64 -22.26
N ILE A 69 2.61 28.24 -22.23
CA ILE A 69 1.64 28.20 -23.32
C ILE A 69 1.53 29.58 -23.98
N THR A 70 1.56 29.63 -25.30
CA THR A 70 1.23 30.85 -26.06
C THR A 70 -0.06 30.67 -26.84
N LEU A 71 -0.98 31.63 -26.68
CA LEU A 71 -2.27 31.69 -27.39
C LEU A 71 -2.37 32.98 -28.20
N THR A 72 -3.02 32.89 -29.36
CA THR A 72 -3.37 34.06 -30.19
C THR A 72 -4.87 34.04 -30.41
N THR A 73 -5.58 34.99 -29.81
CA THR A 73 -7.05 35.12 -29.91
C THR A 73 -7.43 35.87 -31.19
N ALA A 74 -8.68 35.73 -31.61
CA ALA A 74 -9.26 36.57 -32.65
C ALA A 74 -9.55 37.98 -32.13
N SER A 75 -10.02 38.11 -30.89
CA SER A 75 -10.21 39.43 -30.28
C SER A 75 -8.86 40.09 -30.01
N PRO A 76 -8.66 41.39 -30.32
CA PRO A 76 -7.43 42.12 -30.06
C PRO A 76 -7.32 42.54 -28.59
N ILE A 77 -7.30 41.56 -27.69
CA ILE A 77 -7.12 41.78 -26.25
C ILE A 77 -5.77 42.45 -26.04
N ALA A 78 -5.76 43.60 -25.37
CA ALA A 78 -4.57 44.40 -25.10
C ALA A 78 -4.17 44.42 -23.61
N LYS A 79 -5.09 44.04 -22.72
CA LYS A 79 -4.88 43.93 -21.28
C LYS A 79 -5.79 42.85 -20.72
N TYR A 80 -5.33 42.09 -19.74
CA TYR A 80 -6.19 41.15 -19.04
C TYR A 80 -7.16 41.88 -18.12
N LYS A 81 -8.38 41.35 -18.08
CA LYS A 81 -9.52 41.82 -17.29
C LYS A 81 -10.35 40.61 -16.91
N ASN A 82 -11.07 40.72 -15.80
CA ASN A 82 -12.00 39.68 -15.39
C ASN A 82 -12.99 39.35 -16.51
N ASP A 83 -13.44 38.10 -16.50
CA ASP A 83 -14.43 37.55 -17.43
C ASP A 83 -13.94 37.34 -18.87
N ILE A 84 -12.65 37.50 -19.16
CA ILE A 84 -12.08 37.01 -20.42
C ILE A 84 -12.09 35.48 -20.40
N ILE A 85 -12.82 34.88 -21.35
CA ILE A 85 -12.94 33.43 -21.51
C ILE A 85 -12.28 33.02 -22.81
N ILE A 86 -11.34 32.08 -22.73
CA ILE A 86 -10.65 31.53 -23.90
C ILE A 86 -10.79 30.01 -23.88
N ARG A 87 -11.20 29.46 -25.03
CA ARG A 87 -11.21 28.03 -25.28
C ARG A 87 -10.20 27.70 -26.36
N PHE A 88 -9.23 26.86 -26.02
CA PHE A 88 -8.14 26.50 -26.91
C PHE A 88 -7.97 24.98 -26.99
N LYS A 89 -7.36 24.52 -28.08
CA LYS A 89 -6.94 23.13 -28.25
C LYS A 89 -5.49 22.99 -27.79
N ALA A 90 -5.25 22.16 -26.78
CA ALA A 90 -3.92 21.85 -26.30
C ALA A 90 -3.12 21.07 -27.36
N ARG A 91 -1.87 21.48 -27.61
CA ARG A 91 -0.96 20.80 -28.56
C ARG A 91 0.14 19.98 -27.89
N GLY A 92 0.05 19.82 -26.57
CA GLY A 92 0.94 18.97 -25.79
C GLY A 92 0.30 18.59 -24.46
N VAL A 93 1.09 17.85 -23.67
CA VAL A 93 0.79 17.55 -22.27
C VAL A 93 1.58 18.53 -21.41
N ASN A 94 0.94 19.20 -20.46
CA ASN A 94 1.67 20.06 -19.53
C ASN A 94 2.41 19.22 -18.48
N ILE A 95 3.54 19.72 -18.03
CA ILE A 95 4.27 19.22 -16.86
C ILE A 95 4.45 20.36 -15.86
N GLY A 96 4.23 20.05 -14.57
CA GLY A 96 4.37 20.98 -13.46
C GLY A 96 3.66 22.32 -13.68
N THR A 97 4.23 23.36 -13.08
CA THR A 97 3.67 24.71 -13.10
C THR A 97 3.50 25.19 -14.53
N THR A 98 2.28 25.63 -14.86
CA THR A 98 1.93 26.04 -16.22
C THR A 98 1.57 27.51 -16.28
N THR A 99 2.15 28.23 -17.24
CA THR A 99 1.85 29.63 -17.54
C THR A 99 1.22 29.78 -18.91
N VAL A 100 0.54 30.91 -19.13
CA VAL A 100 0.01 31.30 -20.43
C VAL A 100 0.30 32.75 -20.76
N THR A 101 0.67 32.99 -22.00
CA THR A 101 0.77 34.32 -22.62
C THR A 101 -0.24 34.40 -23.75
N VAL A 102 -1.20 35.32 -23.66
CA VAL A 102 -2.21 35.57 -24.70
C VAL A 102 -1.84 36.85 -25.45
N ASN A 103 -1.84 36.81 -26.78
CA ASN A 103 -1.54 37.95 -27.67
C ASN A 103 -0.23 38.69 -27.35
N SER A 104 0.76 37.98 -26.82
CA SER A 104 2.07 38.56 -26.43
C SER A 104 1.96 39.69 -25.40
N ILE A 105 0.97 39.66 -24.51
CA ILE A 105 0.82 40.64 -23.41
C ILE A 105 1.81 40.31 -22.28
N GLU A 106 1.34 39.70 -21.19
CA GLU A 106 2.14 39.30 -20.04
C GLU A 106 1.88 37.82 -19.73
N GLU A 107 2.89 37.18 -19.15
CA GLU A 107 2.79 35.79 -18.74
C GLU A 107 2.07 35.71 -17.38
N LYS A 108 1.08 34.82 -17.28
CA LYS A 108 0.33 34.57 -16.05
C LYS A 108 0.21 33.08 -15.79
N LEU A 109 0.07 32.70 -14.52
CA LEU A 109 -0.13 31.32 -14.11
C LEU A 109 -1.51 30.80 -14.52
N ILE A 110 -1.60 29.49 -14.71
CA ILE A 110 -2.86 28.76 -14.80
C ILE A 110 -3.10 27.99 -13.50
N TYR A 111 -4.27 28.18 -12.92
CA TYR A 111 -4.75 27.56 -11.71
C TYR A 111 -5.87 26.55 -12.00
N LYS A 112 -6.06 25.59 -11.09
CA LYS A 112 -7.17 24.63 -11.07
C LYS A 112 -7.80 24.58 -9.69
N ALA A 113 -9.06 24.17 -9.62
CA ALA A 113 -9.71 23.81 -8.36
C ALA A 113 -9.41 22.34 -8.00
N THR A 114 -9.13 22.09 -6.73
CA THR A 114 -8.98 20.75 -6.14
C THR A 114 -9.76 20.67 -4.82
N ASP A 115 -9.76 19.50 -4.20
CA ASP A 115 -10.33 19.25 -2.87
C ASP A 115 -9.63 20.03 -1.74
N VAL A 116 -8.38 20.46 -1.97
CA VAL A 116 -7.59 21.27 -1.03
C VAL A 116 -7.60 22.76 -1.36
N GLY A 117 -8.31 23.19 -2.42
CA GLY A 117 -8.46 24.58 -2.81
C GLY A 117 -7.98 24.89 -4.23
N ILE A 118 -7.65 26.16 -4.49
CA ILE A 118 -7.12 26.58 -5.78
C ILE A 118 -5.60 26.51 -5.76
N ILE A 119 -5.01 25.77 -6.70
CA ILE A 119 -3.56 25.60 -6.83
C ILE A 119 -3.12 25.78 -8.29
N PRO A 120 -1.84 26.13 -8.56
CA PRO A 120 -1.28 26.07 -9.91
C PRO A 120 -1.41 24.66 -10.52
N LEU A 121 -1.34 24.56 -11.84
CA LEU A 121 -1.25 23.24 -12.49
C LEU A 121 0.04 22.51 -12.07
N GLU A 122 -0.01 21.18 -12.01
CA GLU A 122 1.07 20.31 -11.54
C GLU A 122 1.56 19.31 -12.60
N GLY A 123 0.87 19.24 -13.75
CA GLY A 123 1.21 18.39 -14.88
C GLY A 123 0.16 17.33 -15.14
N GLY A 124 -0.16 17.11 -16.42
CA GLY A 124 -1.14 16.11 -16.86
C GLY A 124 -2.59 16.61 -16.88
N GLU A 125 -2.88 17.83 -16.44
CA GLU A 125 -4.23 18.39 -16.52
C GLU A 125 -4.63 18.74 -17.95
N LEU A 126 -3.66 19.12 -18.77
CA LEU A 126 -3.79 19.38 -20.20
C LEU A 126 -3.24 18.18 -20.98
N GLN A 127 -4.00 17.70 -21.95
CA GLN A 127 -3.65 16.57 -22.79
C GLN A 127 -3.67 16.98 -24.27
N THR A 128 -2.79 16.38 -25.06
CA THR A 128 -2.69 16.65 -26.50
C THR A 128 -4.05 16.47 -27.17
N ASN A 129 -4.43 17.46 -27.97
CA ASN A 129 -5.72 17.59 -28.67
C ASN A 129 -6.96 17.78 -27.78
N GLY A 130 -6.81 17.85 -26.46
CA GLY A 130 -7.89 18.23 -25.55
C GLY A 130 -8.31 19.69 -25.77
N ILE A 131 -9.60 19.98 -25.63
CA ILE A 131 -10.14 21.33 -25.70
C ILE A 131 -10.39 21.81 -24.28
N TYR A 132 -9.71 22.89 -23.90
CA TYR A 132 -9.71 23.43 -22.54
C TYR A 132 -10.24 24.84 -22.53
N GLU A 133 -10.95 25.18 -21.46
CA GLU A 133 -11.49 26.52 -21.21
C GLU A 133 -10.77 27.14 -20.02
N ILE A 134 -10.23 28.33 -20.22
CA ILE A 134 -9.62 29.16 -19.20
C ILE A 134 -10.36 30.48 -19.05
N VAL A 135 -10.46 30.97 -17.82
CA VAL A 135 -11.03 32.27 -17.49
C VAL A 135 -10.01 33.11 -16.75
N TYR A 136 -9.83 34.37 -17.14
CA TYR A 136 -8.96 35.28 -16.40
C TYR A 136 -9.69 35.86 -15.20
N ASN A 137 -9.02 35.87 -14.05
CA ASN A 137 -9.50 36.52 -12.85
C ASN A 137 -8.32 37.13 -12.08
N ASP A 138 -8.43 38.42 -11.75
CA ASP A 138 -7.45 39.21 -11.02
C ASP A 138 -7.80 39.43 -9.54
N ASP A 139 -8.75 38.66 -8.97
CA ASP A 139 -9.32 38.83 -7.63
C ASP A 139 -8.25 39.20 -6.57
N VAL A 140 -8.16 40.50 -6.33
CA VAL A 140 -7.17 41.16 -5.46
C VAL A 140 -7.42 40.82 -3.99
N SER A 141 -8.55 40.20 -3.64
CA SER A 141 -8.89 39.83 -2.27
C SER A 141 -8.15 38.59 -1.75
N ILE A 142 -7.54 37.80 -2.65
CA ILE A 142 -6.74 36.62 -2.30
C ILE A 142 -5.33 36.80 -2.86
N VAL A 143 -4.38 37.12 -1.97
CA VAL A 143 -2.96 37.31 -2.30
C VAL A 143 -2.46 36.11 -3.13
N ASP A 144 -1.74 36.39 -4.22
CA ASP A 144 -1.09 35.43 -5.14
C ASP A 144 -2.00 34.60 -6.09
N ARG A 145 -3.18 35.12 -6.47
CA ARG A 145 -4.12 34.40 -7.36
C ARG A 145 -4.58 35.17 -8.61
N ASP A 146 -3.85 36.20 -9.00
CA ASP A 146 -3.98 36.87 -10.30
C ASP A 146 -3.50 35.92 -11.42
N GLY A 147 -4.43 35.48 -12.26
CA GLY A 147 -4.09 34.65 -13.41
C GLY A 147 -5.29 33.99 -14.07
N TRP A 148 -5.02 32.87 -14.74
CA TRP A 148 -6.00 32.10 -15.51
C TRP A 148 -6.49 30.90 -14.73
N TYR A 149 -7.76 30.56 -14.86
CA TYR A 149 -8.39 29.44 -14.17
C TYR A 149 -8.88 28.42 -15.17
N LEU A 150 -8.35 27.21 -15.10
CA LEU A 150 -8.75 26.07 -15.93
C LEU A 150 -10.03 25.46 -15.38
N LEU A 151 -11.09 25.47 -16.19
CA LEU A 151 -12.43 25.03 -15.77
C LEU A 151 -12.68 23.53 -15.96
N ASN A 152 -11.93 22.90 -16.86
CA ASN A 152 -12.12 21.50 -17.23
C ASN A 152 -10.79 20.73 -17.26
N PRO A 153 -10.03 20.69 -16.15
CA PRO A 153 -8.82 19.89 -16.08
C PRO A 153 -9.15 18.42 -16.40
N THR A 154 -8.25 17.76 -17.12
CA THR A 154 -8.36 16.30 -17.30
C THR A 154 -8.33 15.67 -15.91
N PRO A 155 -9.29 14.80 -15.55
CA PRO A 155 -9.22 14.08 -14.28
C PRO A 155 -7.93 13.26 -14.25
N ILE A 156 -6.95 13.73 -13.48
CA ILE A 156 -5.75 12.97 -13.20
C ILE A 156 -6.20 11.97 -12.14
N PRO A 157 -6.17 10.65 -12.40
CA PRO A 157 -6.39 9.68 -11.34
C PRO A 157 -5.41 10.02 -10.21
N PRO A 158 -5.85 10.09 -8.94
CA PRO A 158 -4.93 10.35 -7.85
C PRO A 158 -3.73 9.42 -8.00
N PRO A 159 -2.49 9.90 -7.76
CA PRO A 159 -1.31 9.05 -7.85
C PRO A 159 -1.62 7.78 -7.07
N LYS A 160 -1.42 6.62 -7.69
CA LYS A 160 -1.60 5.32 -7.04
C LYS A 160 -0.68 5.32 -5.81
N ILE A 161 -1.21 5.69 -4.65
CA ILE A 161 -0.55 5.42 -3.39
C ILE A 161 -0.65 3.92 -3.28
N GLU A 162 0.42 3.21 -3.63
CA GLU A 162 0.56 1.81 -3.28
C GLU A 162 0.52 1.76 -1.76
N THR A 163 -0.67 1.50 -1.21
CA THR A 163 -0.91 1.39 0.23
C THR A 163 -0.01 0.34 0.86
N PHE A 164 0.48 -0.61 0.05
CA PHE A 164 1.54 -1.55 0.38
C PHE A 164 2.43 -1.78 -0.86
N PRO A 165 3.77 -1.70 -0.73
CA PRO A 165 4.68 -1.96 -1.85
C PRO A 165 4.64 -3.44 -2.26
N CYS A 166 4.92 -3.73 -3.53
CA CYS A 166 5.08 -5.11 -4.01
C CYS A 166 6.14 -5.86 -3.18
N GLY A 167 5.86 -7.11 -2.81
CA GLY A 167 6.67 -7.90 -1.89
C GLY A 167 6.30 -7.77 -0.41
N PHE A 168 5.41 -6.85 -0.04
CA PHE A 168 4.88 -6.75 1.31
C PHE A 168 4.06 -7.98 1.68
N ILE A 169 4.32 -8.56 2.86
CA ILE A 169 3.61 -9.72 3.38
C ILE A 169 2.58 -9.25 4.42
N ALA A 170 1.34 -9.69 4.28
CA ALA A 170 0.26 -9.40 5.21
C ALA A 170 -0.45 -10.67 5.68
N THR A 171 -1.15 -10.56 6.80
CA THR A 171 -2.04 -11.58 7.33
C THR A 171 -3.50 -11.25 7.01
N PHE A 172 -4.26 -12.26 6.62
CA PHE A 172 -5.67 -12.15 6.26
C PHE A 172 -6.50 -13.11 7.11
N ALA A 173 -7.58 -12.58 7.70
CA ALA A 173 -8.59 -13.37 8.40
C ALA A 173 -9.56 -14.09 7.44
N MET A 174 -9.39 -13.91 6.13
CA MET A 174 -10.20 -14.50 5.07
C MET A 174 -9.35 -15.42 4.18
N GLN A 175 -9.99 -16.44 3.61
CA GLN A 175 -9.32 -17.37 2.70
C GLN A 175 -9.27 -16.85 1.26
N GLN A 176 -10.30 -16.14 0.81
CA GLN A 176 -10.33 -15.54 -0.52
C GLN A 176 -9.58 -14.20 -0.49
N LEU A 177 -8.51 -14.12 -1.28
CA LEU A 177 -7.64 -12.94 -1.30
C LEU A 177 -8.25 -11.81 -2.16
N PRO A 178 -8.04 -10.53 -1.77
CA PRO A 178 -8.38 -9.40 -2.61
C PRO A 178 -7.52 -9.39 -3.88
N SER A 179 -7.99 -8.70 -4.92
CA SER A 179 -7.21 -8.50 -6.14
C SER A 179 -5.86 -7.82 -5.84
N GLY A 180 -4.81 -8.28 -6.50
CA GLY A 180 -3.44 -7.79 -6.33
C GLY A 180 -2.67 -8.40 -5.16
N TRP A 181 -3.15 -9.52 -4.60
CA TRP A 181 -2.45 -10.32 -3.61
C TRP A 181 -2.31 -11.76 -4.10
N LEU A 182 -1.15 -12.37 -3.82
CA LEU A 182 -0.88 -13.77 -4.10
C LEU A 182 -0.71 -14.52 -2.78
N LEU A 183 -1.19 -15.75 -2.73
CA LEU A 183 -1.05 -16.60 -1.56
C LEU A 183 0.42 -16.94 -1.32
N CYS A 184 0.88 -16.96 -0.07
CA CYS A 184 2.21 -17.47 0.27
C CYS A 184 2.17 -19.00 0.39
N ASP A 185 2.03 -19.69 -0.75
CA ASP A 185 1.90 -21.15 -0.88
C ASP A 185 3.04 -21.82 -1.70
N GLY A 186 4.11 -21.08 -1.98
CA GLY A 186 5.23 -21.59 -2.78
C GLY A 186 4.96 -21.69 -4.29
N ALA A 187 3.83 -21.15 -4.78
CA ALA A 187 3.50 -21.19 -6.20
C ALA A 187 4.52 -20.44 -7.08
N THR A 188 4.62 -20.90 -8.32
CA THR A 188 5.49 -20.33 -9.35
C THR A 188 4.70 -19.38 -10.24
N TYR A 189 5.26 -18.20 -10.50
CA TYR A 189 4.68 -17.17 -11.37
C TYR A 189 5.67 -16.72 -12.44
N GLU A 190 5.14 -16.25 -13.57
CA GLU A 190 5.94 -15.68 -14.66
C GLU A 190 6.39 -14.25 -14.31
N ARG A 191 7.67 -13.95 -14.54
CA ARG A 191 8.27 -12.62 -14.26
C ARG A 191 7.60 -11.51 -15.07
N LYS A 192 7.11 -11.82 -16.28
CA LYS A 192 6.44 -10.86 -17.16
C LYS A 192 5.04 -10.45 -16.64
N ASP A 193 4.38 -11.35 -15.90
CA ASP A 193 3.02 -11.11 -15.41
C ASP A 193 3.06 -10.33 -14.08
N TYR A 194 4.15 -10.49 -13.32
CA TYR A 194 4.38 -9.81 -12.03
C TYR A 194 5.78 -9.15 -11.95
N PRO A 195 6.13 -8.19 -12.83
CA PRO A 195 7.47 -7.64 -12.93
C PRO A 195 7.89 -6.82 -11.70
N GLN A 196 6.94 -6.15 -11.05
CA GLN A 196 7.21 -5.35 -9.84
C GLN A 196 7.46 -6.23 -8.61
N LEU A 197 6.65 -7.28 -8.43
CA LEU A 197 6.91 -8.28 -7.39
C LEU A 197 8.25 -8.99 -7.61
N PHE A 198 8.56 -9.42 -8.84
CA PHE A 198 9.85 -10.03 -9.13
C PHE A 198 11.02 -9.08 -8.83
N LYS A 199 10.90 -7.79 -9.16
CA LYS A 199 11.91 -6.79 -8.81
C LYS A 199 12.13 -6.69 -7.29
N ALA A 200 11.08 -6.88 -6.49
CA ALA A 200 11.14 -6.79 -5.04
C ALA A 200 11.78 -8.04 -4.39
N ILE A 201 11.35 -9.24 -4.78
CA ILE A 201 11.75 -10.48 -4.10
C ILE A 201 12.82 -11.30 -4.85
N GLY A 202 12.96 -11.09 -6.16
CA GLY A 202 13.88 -11.84 -7.01
C GLY A 202 13.67 -13.36 -6.91
N ASP A 203 14.77 -14.10 -7.00
CA ASP A 203 14.79 -15.56 -6.92
C ASP A 203 14.95 -16.08 -5.46
N LYS A 204 14.82 -15.21 -4.45
CA LYS A 204 15.13 -15.56 -3.03
C LYS A 204 14.28 -16.70 -2.46
N TRP A 205 13.09 -16.90 -3.02
CA TRP A 205 12.14 -17.95 -2.65
C TRP A 205 12.13 -19.12 -3.64
N GLY A 206 13.04 -19.11 -4.62
CA GLY A 206 13.19 -20.11 -5.66
C GLY A 206 12.65 -19.66 -7.02
N LYS A 207 12.97 -20.47 -8.04
CA LYS A 207 12.46 -20.38 -9.41
C LYS A 207 12.48 -21.78 -10.04
N ASP A 208 11.60 -22.02 -11.00
CA ASP A 208 11.63 -23.26 -11.80
C ASP A 208 12.37 -23.06 -13.13
N SER A 209 12.47 -21.81 -13.61
CA SER A 209 13.12 -21.41 -14.86
C SER A 209 13.57 -19.94 -14.82
N ASP A 210 14.37 -19.49 -15.78
CA ASP A 210 14.84 -18.09 -15.85
C ASP A 210 13.75 -17.07 -16.22
N THR A 211 12.54 -17.53 -16.59
CA THR A 211 11.38 -16.66 -16.82
C THR A 211 10.42 -16.62 -15.64
N THR A 212 10.66 -17.43 -14.60
CA THR A 212 9.75 -17.59 -13.46
C THR A 212 10.41 -17.22 -12.13
N PHE A 213 9.59 -17.07 -11.10
CA PHE A 213 10.01 -16.93 -9.70
C PHE A 213 8.92 -17.53 -8.80
N LYS A 214 9.26 -17.84 -7.54
CA LYS A 214 8.32 -18.35 -6.55
C LYS A 214 7.97 -17.30 -5.51
N VAL A 215 6.74 -17.38 -5.01
CA VAL A 215 6.35 -16.72 -3.76
C VAL A 215 6.79 -17.58 -2.56
N PRO A 216 6.85 -17.03 -1.33
CA PRO A 216 7.13 -17.82 -0.14
C PRO A 216 6.07 -18.91 0.07
N ASP A 217 6.41 -20.00 0.76
CA ASP A 217 5.43 -20.93 1.34
C ASP A 217 5.46 -20.78 2.86
N PHE A 218 4.40 -20.21 3.45
CA PHE A 218 4.30 -19.98 4.89
C PHE A 218 3.20 -20.81 5.55
N ARG A 219 2.63 -21.78 4.83
CA ARG A 219 1.57 -22.62 5.38
C ARG A 219 2.12 -23.48 6.51
N GLY A 220 1.52 -23.35 7.70
CA GLY A 220 1.94 -24.07 8.90
C GLY A 220 3.21 -23.51 9.57
N MET A 221 3.70 -22.33 9.16
CA MET A 221 4.93 -21.76 9.70
C MET A 221 4.67 -20.55 10.61
N PHE A 222 5.52 -20.39 11.63
CA PHE A 222 5.65 -19.14 12.36
C PHE A 222 6.75 -18.28 11.72
N LEU A 223 6.43 -17.02 11.45
CA LEU A 223 7.42 -16.06 10.95
C LEU A 223 8.23 -15.48 12.11
N ARG A 224 9.53 -15.31 11.88
CA ARG A 224 10.46 -14.67 12.82
C ARG A 224 11.23 -13.56 12.11
N GLY A 225 11.62 -12.54 12.87
CA GLY A 225 12.46 -11.47 12.35
C GLY A 225 13.82 -11.98 11.88
N PHE A 226 14.32 -11.43 10.78
CA PHE A 226 15.69 -11.67 10.31
C PHE A 226 16.66 -10.86 11.17
N ASP A 227 17.70 -11.50 11.70
CA ASP A 227 18.60 -10.90 12.70
C ASP A 227 19.47 -9.78 12.13
N ASP A 228 19.89 -9.90 10.86
CA ASP A 228 20.67 -8.91 10.09
C ASP A 228 21.80 -8.22 10.88
N GLY A 229 22.54 -9.01 11.67
CA GLY A 229 23.72 -8.53 12.41
C GLY A 229 23.46 -8.04 13.83
N ARG A 230 22.24 -8.20 14.38
CA ARG A 230 21.96 -7.90 15.80
C ARG A 230 22.64 -8.89 16.76
N GLY A 231 22.88 -10.13 16.32
CA GLY A 231 23.60 -11.16 17.07
C GLY A 231 22.73 -12.04 17.98
N LEU A 232 21.40 -11.96 17.90
CA LEU A 232 20.49 -12.86 18.63
C LEU A 232 20.27 -14.19 17.90
N ASP A 233 20.32 -14.17 16.57
CA ASP A 233 20.22 -15.38 15.74
C ASP A 233 21.28 -15.36 14.61
N PRO A 234 22.58 -15.33 14.96
CA PRO A 234 23.67 -15.01 14.02
C PRO A 234 23.93 -16.10 12.97
N ASN A 235 23.48 -17.33 13.22
CA ASN A 235 23.74 -18.47 12.33
C ASN A 235 22.63 -18.68 11.30
N ARG A 236 21.75 -17.70 11.10
CA ARG A 236 20.57 -17.85 10.25
C ARG A 236 20.58 -16.86 9.09
N HIS A 237 20.40 -17.42 7.91
CA HIS A 237 20.32 -16.66 6.67
C HIS A 237 18.87 -16.26 6.37
N PHE A 238 18.71 -15.19 5.59
CA PHE A 238 17.42 -14.76 5.07
C PHE A 238 16.77 -15.91 4.27
N THR A 239 15.45 -16.08 4.42
CA THR A 239 14.61 -17.18 3.85
C THR A 239 14.82 -18.61 4.38
N ASN A 240 15.71 -18.83 5.36
CA ASN A 240 15.91 -20.17 5.92
C ASN A 240 14.73 -20.68 6.76
N VAL A 241 14.24 -21.89 6.44
CA VAL A 241 13.31 -22.66 7.28
C VAL A 241 14.06 -23.26 8.47
N GLN A 242 13.48 -23.16 9.67
CA GLN A 242 13.98 -23.83 10.87
C GLN A 242 12.99 -24.91 11.30
N GLN A 243 13.52 -26.08 11.67
CA GLN A 243 12.74 -27.11 12.33
C GLN A 243 12.49 -26.73 13.80
N ASP A 244 11.53 -27.38 14.41
CA ASP A 244 11.26 -27.23 15.83
C ASP A 244 12.49 -27.64 16.67
N SER A 245 12.65 -26.97 17.81
CA SER A 245 13.72 -27.26 18.74
C SER A 245 13.30 -26.85 20.13
N ILE A 246 13.62 -27.68 21.12
CA ILE A 246 13.50 -27.35 22.54
C ILE A 246 14.88 -26.98 23.07
N LYS A 247 14.92 -25.97 23.93
CA LYS A 247 16.15 -25.59 24.62
C LYS A 247 16.67 -26.79 25.43
N SER A 248 17.96 -27.06 25.32
CA SER A 248 18.63 -28.06 26.16
C SER A 248 18.35 -27.78 27.64
N HIS A 249 17.97 -28.82 28.37
CA HIS A 249 17.66 -28.77 29.79
C HIS A 249 18.00 -30.12 30.45
N THR A 250 18.14 -30.11 31.78
CA THR A 250 18.50 -31.28 32.58
C THR A 250 17.32 -31.73 33.43
N HIS A 251 17.20 -33.04 33.62
CA HIS A 251 16.30 -33.63 34.59
C HIS A 251 17.13 -34.23 35.72
N ASP A 252 16.96 -33.73 36.92
CA ASP A 252 17.53 -34.35 38.12
C ASP A 252 16.53 -35.37 38.65
N CYS A 253 16.94 -36.63 38.66
CA CYS A 253 16.15 -37.72 39.23
C CYS A 253 16.82 -38.18 40.52
N THR A 254 16.09 -38.10 41.63
CA THR A 254 16.48 -38.76 42.88
C THR A 254 15.66 -40.04 43.02
N ILE A 255 16.35 -41.14 43.27
CA ILE A 255 15.73 -42.38 43.75
C ILE A 255 16.01 -42.44 45.25
N GLU A 256 14.99 -42.71 46.06
CA GLU A 256 15.27 -43.17 47.43
C GLU A 256 16.03 -44.49 47.28
N ALA A 257 17.16 -44.64 47.99
CA ALA A 257 17.75 -45.95 48.11
C ALA A 257 16.66 -46.85 48.69
N ALA A 258 16.20 -47.88 47.97
CA ALA A 258 15.58 -49.00 48.63
C ALA A 258 16.68 -49.61 49.51
N GLY A 259 16.76 -49.09 50.73
CA GLY A 259 17.74 -49.50 51.70
C GLY A 259 17.65 -51.00 51.92
N GLN A 260 18.75 -51.55 52.42
CA GLN A 260 18.78 -52.91 52.92
C GLN A 260 17.56 -53.14 53.83
N HIS A 261 16.71 -54.11 53.47
CA HIS A 261 15.54 -54.47 54.26
C HIS A 261 15.47 -55.98 54.49
N THR A 262 14.79 -56.36 55.56
CA THR A 262 14.55 -57.74 55.97
C THR A 262 13.05 -57.96 56.18
N HIS A 263 12.60 -59.20 56.04
CA HIS A 263 11.20 -59.58 56.29
C HIS A 263 11.13 -60.47 57.52
N ASN A 264 10.12 -60.24 58.36
CA ASN A 264 9.79 -61.17 59.44
C ASN A 264 8.81 -62.21 58.92
N PHE A 265 9.05 -63.48 59.22
CA PHE A 265 8.12 -64.55 58.92
C PHE A 265 7.80 -65.36 60.16
N GLN A 266 6.61 -65.94 60.15
CA GLN A 266 6.11 -66.83 61.17
C GLN A 266 5.58 -68.08 60.47
N TYR A 267 6.15 -69.24 60.80
CA TYR A 267 5.71 -70.52 60.30
C TYR A 267 5.14 -71.34 61.45
N ALA A 268 3.90 -71.80 61.29
CA ALA A 268 3.27 -72.74 62.20
C ALA A 268 3.50 -74.16 61.66
N GLY A 269 4.44 -74.87 62.28
CA GLY A 269 4.73 -76.26 61.95
C GLY A 269 4.07 -77.21 62.95
N VAL A 270 3.68 -78.39 62.46
CA VAL A 270 3.33 -79.54 63.32
C VAL A 270 4.57 -80.42 63.42
N GLY A 271 5.15 -80.51 64.62
CA GLY A 271 6.38 -81.25 64.88
C GLY A 271 6.22 -82.34 65.94
N TRP A 272 7.22 -83.22 66.01
CA TRP A 272 7.38 -84.19 67.09
C TRP A 272 8.45 -83.70 68.06
N SER A 273 8.25 -83.89 69.36
CA SER A 273 9.30 -83.65 70.34
C SER A 273 10.45 -84.63 70.08
N ALA A 274 11.71 -84.19 70.28
CA ALA A 274 12.91 -84.95 69.86
C ALA A 274 12.96 -86.40 70.37
N ASN A 275 12.25 -86.70 71.47
CA ASN A 275 12.20 -88.02 72.10
C ASN A 275 11.01 -88.91 71.68
N ASP A 276 10.13 -88.44 70.79
CA ASP A 276 8.90 -89.14 70.40
C ASP A 276 8.90 -89.72 68.98
N ILE A 277 9.99 -89.54 68.22
CA ILE A 277 10.13 -90.12 66.88
C ILE A 277 10.26 -91.65 67.01
N GLY A 278 9.27 -92.39 66.50
CA GLY A 278 9.25 -93.87 66.48
C GLY A 278 8.46 -94.56 67.60
N ARG A 279 7.76 -93.81 68.48
CA ARG A 279 6.89 -94.40 69.52
C ARG A 279 5.47 -94.69 69.02
N ARG A 280 4.79 -95.68 69.62
CA ARG A 280 3.33 -95.84 69.43
C ARG A 280 2.61 -94.71 70.18
N ASN A 281 1.92 -93.85 69.42
CA ASN A 281 1.11 -92.71 69.87
C ASN A 281 1.89 -91.42 70.25
N PRO A 282 2.62 -90.79 69.30
CA PRO A 282 3.34 -89.53 69.56
C PRO A 282 2.36 -88.35 69.72
N SER A 283 2.60 -87.47 70.69
CA SER A 283 1.80 -86.24 70.85
C SER A 283 2.25 -85.16 69.87
N TYR A 284 1.31 -84.61 69.10
CA TYR A 284 1.56 -83.44 68.26
C TYR A 284 1.55 -82.17 69.10
N HIS A 285 2.52 -81.30 68.88
CA HIS A 285 2.47 -79.94 69.40
C HIS A 285 2.58 -78.95 68.24
N TYR A 286 1.83 -77.85 68.35
CA TYR A 286 1.94 -76.73 67.42
C TYR A 286 3.12 -75.87 67.87
N GLN A 287 4.15 -75.79 67.01
CA GLN A 287 5.28 -74.93 67.27
C GLN A 287 5.26 -73.77 66.26
N THR A 288 5.24 -72.57 66.81
CA THR A 288 5.38 -71.34 66.03
C THR A 288 6.85 -70.96 66.02
N ILE A 289 7.48 -70.97 64.85
CA ILE A 289 8.84 -70.49 64.66
C ILE A 289 8.77 -69.13 63.98
N THR A 290 9.36 -68.12 64.60
CA THR A 290 9.54 -66.78 64.02
C THR A 290 10.99 -66.57 63.64
N GLY A 291 11.24 -65.92 62.51
CA GLY A 291 12.58 -65.56 62.06
C GLY A 291 12.56 -64.30 61.20
N THR A 292 13.74 -63.74 61.00
CA THR A 292 13.98 -62.60 60.11
C THR A 292 14.84 -63.07 58.95
N THR A 293 14.50 -62.72 57.72
CA THR A 293 15.32 -63.04 56.55
C THR A 293 16.68 -62.35 56.62
N GLN A 294 17.67 -62.84 55.87
CA GLN A 294 18.87 -62.04 55.62
C GLN A 294 18.50 -60.78 54.84
N SER A 295 19.32 -59.74 54.97
CA SER A 295 19.17 -58.48 54.25
C SER A 295 19.14 -58.76 52.74
N ALA A 296 18.09 -58.31 52.06
CA ALA A 296 18.11 -58.26 50.61
C ALA A 296 19.18 -57.25 50.19
N GLY A 297 20.23 -57.71 49.50
CA GLY A 297 21.40 -56.90 49.13
C GLY A 297 21.04 -55.66 48.30
N ALA A 298 22.00 -54.74 48.18
CA ALA A 298 21.83 -53.52 47.40
C ALA A 298 21.40 -53.84 45.96
N HIS A 299 20.34 -53.19 45.48
CA HIS A 299 19.84 -53.31 44.12
C HIS A 299 19.74 -51.94 43.45
N ILE A 300 19.61 -51.93 42.13
CA ILE A 300 19.53 -50.71 41.31
C ILE A 300 18.08 -50.44 40.90
N HIS A 301 17.67 -49.17 40.95
CA HIS A 301 16.42 -48.73 40.33
C HIS A 301 16.72 -48.25 38.92
N LYS A 302 16.02 -48.82 37.94
CA LYS A 302 16.02 -48.31 36.58
C LYS A 302 14.91 -47.26 36.46
N VAL A 303 15.27 -46.03 36.12
CA VAL A 303 14.29 -45.01 35.71
C VAL A 303 13.94 -45.26 34.25
N SER A 304 12.68 -45.55 33.98
CA SER A 304 12.12 -45.63 32.64
C SER A 304 11.31 -44.37 32.37
N LEU A 305 11.79 -43.53 31.46
CA LEU A 305 11.05 -42.36 30.98
C LEU A 305 10.24 -42.76 29.75
N ALA A 306 8.93 -42.51 29.78
CA ALA A 306 8.08 -42.61 28.61
C ALA A 306 8.02 -41.25 27.91
N SER A 307 7.98 -41.22 26.58
CA SER A 307 7.65 -40.01 25.84
C SER A 307 6.19 -39.66 26.12
N THR A 308 5.96 -38.48 26.70
CA THR A 308 4.62 -37.93 26.93
C THR A 308 4.49 -36.60 26.19
N GLY A 309 3.32 -36.33 25.61
CA GLY A 309 3.05 -35.11 24.86
C GLY A 309 2.41 -35.39 23.50
N GLU A 310 2.22 -34.33 22.71
CA GLU A 310 1.75 -34.40 21.33
C GLU A 310 2.93 -34.40 20.33
N SER A 311 2.63 -34.44 19.03
CA SER A 311 3.63 -34.45 17.95
C SER A 311 4.30 -33.10 17.68
N GLU A 312 3.85 -32.01 18.30
CA GLU A 312 4.31 -30.65 18.02
C GLU A 312 4.48 -29.84 19.31
N THR A 313 5.58 -29.10 19.42
CA THR A 313 5.79 -28.11 20.48
C THR A 313 5.50 -26.71 19.94
N ARG A 314 4.44 -26.05 20.44
CA ARG A 314 4.04 -24.70 20.00
C ARG A 314 3.36 -23.89 21.10
N PRO A 315 3.41 -22.54 21.04
CA PRO A 315 2.57 -21.70 21.88
C PRO A 315 1.10 -21.81 21.45
N ILE A 316 0.17 -21.32 22.29
CA ILE A 316 -1.23 -21.11 21.89
C ILE A 316 -1.26 -20.21 20.66
N ASN A 317 -1.95 -20.62 19.60
CA ASN A 317 -1.98 -19.92 18.32
C ASN A 317 -3.32 -20.12 17.59
N THR A 318 -3.56 -19.29 16.58
CA THR A 318 -4.65 -19.41 15.61
C THR A 318 -4.10 -19.24 14.20
N THR A 319 -4.73 -19.87 13.21
CA THR A 319 -4.28 -19.83 11.82
C THR A 319 -4.91 -18.66 11.07
N VAL A 320 -4.10 -17.95 10.29
CA VAL A 320 -4.51 -16.92 9.33
C VAL A 320 -3.83 -17.18 7.98
N VAL A 321 -4.32 -16.55 6.92
CA VAL A 321 -3.69 -16.65 5.61
C VAL A 321 -2.57 -15.63 5.48
N TYR A 322 -1.38 -16.08 5.06
CA TYR A 322 -0.31 -15.20 4.63
C TYR A 322 -0.41 -14.97 3.13
N ALA A 323 -0.36 -13.71 2.71
CA ALA A 323 -0.31 -13.34 1.30
C ALA A 323 0.69 -12.21 1.06
N ILE A 324 1.19 -12.14 -0.17
CA ILE A 324 2.18 -11.18 -0.63
C ILE A 324 1.56 -10.24 -1.66
N LYS A 325 1.86 -8.95 -1.55
CA LYS A 325 1.40 -7.94 -2.50
C LYS A 325 2.11 -8.16 -3.84
N SER A 326 1.33 -8.37 -4.90
CA SER A 326 1.80 -8.64 -6.26
C SER A 326 1.82 -7.44 -7.17
#